data_AF-A0A382TMX5-F1
#
_entry.id   AF-A0A382TMX5-F1
#
_cell.length_a   1.000
_cell.length_b   1.000
_cell.length_c   1.000
_cell.angle_alpha   90.00
_cell.angle_beta   90.00
_cell.angle_gamma   90.00
#
_symmetry.space_group_name_H-M   'P 1'
#
loop_
_entity.id
_entity.type
_entity.pdbx_description
1 polymer ?
#
loop_
_entity_poly.entity_id
_entity_poly.type
_entity_poly.pdbx_seq_one_letter_code
_entity_poly.pdbx_strand_id
1 'polypeptide(L)' 'MKLSKLGSFHQSKLSFLRSFLKEFKDWDFKRDLFDLDENGFGKAVYSFKKNKRTYSLVSFANKISDIE' A
#
# COMPACT_ATOMS: atom_id res chain seq x y z
N MET A 1 -1.83 -1.99 20.15
CA MET A 1 -2.49 -1.09 19.16
C MET A 1 -3.42 -0.10 19.85
N LYS A 2 -3.02 1.17 20.01
CA LYS A 2 -3.85 2.23 20.64
C LYS A 2 -4.86 2.83 19.63
N LEU A 3 -6.11 3.08 20.06
CA LEU A 3 -7.20 3.61 19.23
C LEU A 3 -6.90 4.99 18.61
N SER A 4 -6.12 5.83 19.31
CA SER A 4 -5.65 7.13 18.82
C SER A 4 -4.68 7.02 17.62
N LYS A 5 -3.91 5.92 17.52
CA LYS A 5 -3.06 5.61 16.35
C LYS A 5 -3.87 5.07 15.15
N LEU A 6 -5.11 4.63 15.38
CA LEU A 6 -6.04 4.20 14.31
C LEU A 6 -6.75 5.39 13.63
N GLY A 7 -6.68 6.60 14.20
CA GLY A 7 -7.32 7.83 13.70
C GLY A 7 -6.84 8.38 12.35
N SER A 8 -6.00 7.66 11.60
CA SER A 8 -5.57 8.03 10.23
C SER A 8 -6.39 7.33 9.13
N PHE A 9 -7.28 6.40 9.49
CA PHE A 9 -8.18 5.74 8.55
C PHE A 9 -9.49 6.53 8.43
N HIS A 10 -9.47 7.60 7.61
CA HIS A 10 -10.72 8.15 7.07
C HIS A 10 -11.54 7.00 6.49
N GLN A 11 -12.76 6.83 6.99
CA GLN A 11 -13.70 5.74 6.66
C GLN A 11 -14.02 5.64 5.15
N SER A 12 -13.72 6.69 4.37
CA SER A 12 -13.82 6.75 2.91
C SER A 12 -12.64 6.14 2.14
N LYS A 13 -11.50 5.82 2.78
CA LYS A 13 -10.30 5.36 2.06
C LYS A 13 -10.45 3.96 1.47
N LEU A 14 -11.21 3.07 2.10
CA LEU A 14 -11.29 1.68 1.64
C LEU A 14 -12.11 1.55 0.34
N SER A 15 -13.23 2.27 0.24
CA SER A 15 -14.04 2.33 -0.98
C SER A 15 -13.32 3.10 -2.08
N PHE A 16 -12.68 4.24 -1.75
CA PHE A 16 -11.89 5.01 -2.70
C PHE A 16 -10.72 4.20 -3.27
N LEU A 17 -9.88 3.60 -2.41
CA LEU A 17 -8.73 2.80 -2.85
C LEU A 17 -9.19 1.61 -3.69
N ARG A 18 -10.30 0.96 -3.33
CA ARG A 18 -10.82 -0.18 -4.10
C ARG A 18 -11.35 0.24 -5.48
N SER A 19 -12.08 1.35 -5.57
CA SER A 19 -12.51 1.91 -6.86
C SER A 19 -11.34 2.39 -7.70
N PHE A 20 -10.35 3.02 -7.08
CA PHE A 20 -9.10 3.44 -7.70
C PHE A 20 -8.35 2.24 -8.28
N LEU A 21 -8.07 1.19 -7.47
CA LEU A 21 -7.41 -0.03 -7.93
C LEU A 21 -8.15 -0.74 -9.07
N LYS A 22 -9.48 -0.67 -9.12
CA LYS A 22 -10.28 -1.24 -10.22
C LYS A 22 -10.04 -0.53 -11.56
N GLU A 23 -9.76 0.78 -11.59
CA GLU A 23 -9.44 1.49 -12.84
C GLU A 23 -8.16 0.94 -13.50
N PHE A 24 -7.28 0.32 -12.71
CA PHE A 24 -5.98 -0.18 -13.18
C PHE A 24 -5.97 -1.68 -13.45
N LYS A 25 -7.10 -2.39 -13.31
CA LYS A 25 -7.14 -3.87 -13.30
C LYS A 25 -6.53 -4.53 -14.55
N ASP A 26 -6.63 -3.87 -15.70
CA ASP A 26 -6.12 -4.40 -16.98
C ASP A 26 -4.72 -3.90 -17.34
N TRP A 27 -4.01 -3.27 -16.40
CA TRP A 27 -2.69 -2.69 -16.64
C TRP A 27 -1.57 -3.69 -16.33
N ASP A 28 -0.43 -3.53 -16.99
CA ASP A 28 0.76 -4.33 -16.71
C ASP A 28 1.36 -3.94 -15.35
N PHE A 29 1.18 -4.82 -14.37
CA PHE A 29 1.71 -4.66 -13.02
C PHE A 29 3.03 -5.37 -12.85
N LYS A 30 4.00 -4.65 -12.29
CA LYS A 30 5.26 -5.22 -11.83
C LYS A 30 5.35 -5.12 -10.32
N ARG A 31 5.76 -6.22 -9.71
CA ARG A 31 6.13 -6.28 -8.30
C ARG A 31 7.64 -6.13 -8.23
N ASP A 32 8.11 -4.88 -8.26
CA ASP A 32 9.54 -4.56 -8.35
C ASP A 32 10.28 -4.87 -7.05
N LEU A 33 9.61 -4.77 -5.90
CA LEU A 33 10.16 -5.15 -4.60
C LEU A 33 9.07 -5.80 -3.74
N PHE A 34 9.37 -6.95 -3.16
CA PHE A 34 8.50 -7.59 -2.19
C PHE A 34 9.35 -8.21 -1.09
N ASP A 35 9.78 -7.33 -0.18
CA ASP A 35 10.64 -7.64 0.95
C ASP A 35 9.80 -7.52 2.22
N LEU A 36 8.83 -8.42 2.34
CA LEU A 36 8.01 -8.58 3.55
C LEU A 36 8.42 -9.88 4.23
N ASP A 37 8.62 -9.81 5.55
CA ASP A 37 8.84 -10.98 6.38
C ASP A 37 7.56 -11.82 6.53
N GLU A 38 7.68 -12.99 7.15
CA GLU A 38 6.56 -13.91 7.43
C GLU A 38 5.45 -13.28 8.31
N ASN A 39 5.78 -12.21 9.03
CA ASN A 39 4.85 -11.45 9.87
C ASN A 39 4.27 -10.23 9.13
N GLY A 40 4.61 -10.04 7.85
CA GLY A 40 4.11 -8.97 6.99
C GLY A 40 4.80 -7.61 7.19
N PHE A 41 5.95 -7.56 7.86
CA PHE A 41 6.73 -6.34 8.03
C PHE A 41 7.79 -6.18 6.95
N GLY A 42 8.06 -4.95 6.54
CA GLY A 42 9.08 -4.62 5.55
C GLY A 42 8.57 -3.66 4.47
N LYS A 43 9.00 -3.86 3.23
CA LYS A 43 8.72 -2.95 2.11
C LYS A 43 8.19 -3.70 0.90
N ALA A 44 7.19 -3.10 0.26
CA ALA A 44 6.71 -3.56 -1.04
C ALA A 44 6.61 -2.39 -2.01
N VAL A 45 7.03 -2.62 -3.25
CA VAL A 45 6.88 -1.68 -4.36
C VAL A 45 6.18 -2.39 -5.50
N TYR A 46 5.02 -1.85 -5.87
CA TYR A 46 4.31 -2.23 -7.08
C TYR A 46 4.40 -1.06 -8.05
N SER A 47 4.73 -1.33 -9.30
CA SER A 47 4.70 -0.32 -10.36
C SER A 47 3.76 -0.73 -11.47
N PHE A 48 3.17 0.26 -12.11
CA PHE A 48 2.37 0.08 -13.31
C PHE A 48 2.69 1.18 -14.32
N LYS A 49 2.58 0.85 -15.60
CA LYS A 49 2.84 1.78 -16.70
C LYS A 49 1.54 2.19 -17.37
N LYS A 50 1.39 3.50 -17.60
CA LYS A 50 0.34 4.06 -18.46
C LYS A 50 0.99 4.98 -19.49
N ASN A 51 0.86 4.66 -20.76
CA ASN A 51 1.44 5.43 -21.85
C ASN A 51 2.96 5.63 -21.61
N LYS A 52 3.41 6.88 -21.43
CA LYS A 52 4.81 7.24 -21.15
C LYS A 52 5.11 7.47 -19.66
N ARG A 53 4.17 7.19 -18.75
CA ARG A 53 4.31 7.42 -17.31
C ARG A 53 4.36 6.10 -16.55
N THR A 54 5.24 6.05 -15.55
CA THR A 54 5.30 4.96 -14.58
C THR A 54 4.82 5.49 -13.24
N TYR A 55 3.95 4.74 -12.60
CA TYR A 55 3.44 5.03 -11.26
C TYR A 55 3.85 3.89 -10.34
N SER A 56 4.20 4.22 -9.10
CA SER A 56 4.59 3.24 -8.10
C SER A 56 3.77 3.41 -6.83
N LEU A 57 3.19 2.32 -6.37
CA LEU A 57 2.64 2.17 -5.03
C LEU A 57 3.75 1.62 -4.12
N VAL A 58 4.19 2.46 -3.18
CA VAL A 58 5.20 2.10 -2.18
C VAL A 58 4.50 1.87 -0.85
N SER A 59 4.71 0.70 -0.26
CA SER A 59 4.16 0.31 1.04
C SER A 59 5.28 0.09 2.04
N PHE A 60 5.15 0.73 3.21
CA PHE A 60 6.04 0.57 4.35
C PHE A 60 5.27 -0.05 5.51
N ALA A 61 5.59 -1.29 5.85
CA ALA A 61 5.02 -2.01 6.99
C ALA A 61 6.05 -2.07 8.10
N ASN A 62 6.24 -0.94 8.79
CA ASN A 62 7.20 -0.87 9.90
C ASN A 62 6.58 -1.45 11.18
N LYS A 63 7.40 -2.11 12.00
CA LYS A 63 7.01 -2.47 13.37
C LYS A 63 6.79 -1.19 14.16
N ILE A 64 5.64 -1.10 14.82
CA ILE A 64 5.32 0.00 15.72
C ILE A 64 5.33 -0.57 17.13
N SER A 65 6.16 -0.01 18.01
CA SER A 65 6.12 -0.34 19.43
C SER A 65 4.89 0.31 20.09
N ASP A 66 4.27 -0.41 21.02
CA ASP A 66 3.25 0.15 21.91
C ASP A 66 3.86 0.88 23.13
N ILE A 67 5.18 0.78 23.29
CA ILE A 67 5.98 1.49 24.31
C ILE A 67 6.03 2.97 23.94
N GLU A 68 5.66 3.83 24.90
CA GLU A 68 5.78 5.30 24.84
C GLU A 68 7.22 5.77 24.97
#